data_AF-A0A317H603-F1
#
_entry.id   AF-A0A317H603-F1
#
_cell.length_a   1.000
_cell.length_b   1.000
_cell.length_c   1.000
_cell.angle_alpha   90.00
_cell.angle_beta   90.00
_cell.angle_gamma   90.00
#
_symmetry.space_group_name_H-M   'P 1'
#
loop_
_entity.id
_entity.type
_entity.pdbx_description
1 polymer ?
#
loop_
_entity_poly.entity_id
_entity_poly.type
_entity_poly.pdbx_seq_one_letter_code
_entity_poly.pdbx_strand_id
1 'polypeptide(L)'
;MTTPPAQTEISKAESWLKQHERIVLTTLVLAATLFVGNKYIDYVADRDSRIANVAAQQAQAAQTAAQQAAQVYQQTIQQQQAKISVLIAEINQRNSALIQQQAQIKTAPLTDVAKQWQQQIGGEGDITNTGVGLSVSDSGARRTVSNLLELPVVKSNLDDETKIANSKQTQLDAANTSISALNAQVKADDAACKAQIAQVKAESRKSKRNWFIAGTVIGGLARALVHAYVGI
;
A
#
# COMPACT_ATOMS: atom_id res chain seq x y z
N MET A 1 -51.86 -54.67 57.42
CA MET A 1 -51.42 -53.26 57.44
C MET A 1 -50.73 -52.99 56.12
N THR A 2 -51.45 -52.40 55.17
CA THR A 2 -50.97 -52.13 53.81
C THR A 2 -50.28 -50.79 53.78
N THR A 3 -48.99 -50.77 53.47
CA THR A 3 -48.22 -49.54 53.24
C THR A 3 -48.89 -48.73 52.13
N PRO A 4 -49.10 -47.41 52.29
CA PRO A 4 -49.73 -46.58 51.26
C PRO A 4 -48.94 -46.68 49.94
N PRO A 5 -49.60 -46.76 48.78
CA PRO A 5 -48.91 -46.95 47.49
C PRO A 5 -47.82 -45.89 47.22
N ALA A 6 -48.01 -44.67 47.73
CA ALA A 6 -47.02 -43.59 47.65
C ALA A 6 -45.69 -43.87 48.39
N GLN A 7 -45.70 -44.57 49.52
CA GLN A 7 -44.47 -44.91 50.27
C GLN A 7 -43.65 -45.99 49.55
N THR A 8 -44.32 -46.85 48.77
CA THR A 8 -43.68 -47.90 47.97
C THR A 8 -42.98 -47.32 46.74
N GLU A 9 -43.49 -46.23 46.17
CA GLU A 9 -42.84 -45.54 45.04
C GLU A 9 -41.64 -44.69 45.46
N ILE A 10 -41.76 -43.98 46.59
CA ILE A 10 -40.65 -43.19 47.14
C ILE A 10 -39.47 -44.08 47.51
N SER A 11 -39.72 -45.22 48.17
CA SER A 11 -38.66 -46.16 48.55
C SER A 11 -38.00 -46.84 47.35
N LYS A 12 -38.77 -47.14 46.28
CA LYS A 12 -38.21 -47.61 45.00
C LYS A 12 -37.35 -46.53 44.32
N ALA A 13 -37.81 -45.29 44.32
CA ALA A 13 -37.04 -44.17 43.77
C ALA A 13 -35.72 -43.95 44.54
N GLU A 14 -35.75 -44.00 45.87
CA GLU A 14 -34.56 -43.87 46.72
C GLU A 14 -33.57 -45.02 46.53
N SER A 15 -34.07 -46.26 46.48
CA SER A 15 -33.22 -47.45 46.25
C SER A 15 -32.59 -47.43 44.86
N TRP A 16 -33.35 -47.03 43.85
CA TRP A 16 -32.84 -46.88 42.49
C TRP A 16 -31.77 -45.79 42.42
N LEU A 17 -32.02 -44.63 43.05
CA LEU A 17 -31.07 -43.52 43.07
C LEU A 17 -29.78 -43.91 43.79
N LYS A 18 -29.85 -44.58 44.95
CA LYS A 18 -28.67 -45.08 45.68
C LYS A 18 -27.88 -46.11 44.86
N GLN A 19 -28.57 -46.98 44.13
CA GLN A 19 -27.92 -47.99 43.29
C GLN A 19 -27.25 -47.38 42.05
N HIS A 20 -27.78 -46.29 41.52
CA HIS A 20 -27.29 -45.63 40.29
C HIS A 20 -26.53 -44.31 40.56
N GLU A 21 -26.34 -43.92 41.82
CA GLU A 21 -25.75 -42.64 42.25
C GLU A 21 -24.39 -42.40 41.60
N ARG A 22 -23.51 -43.41 41.59
CA ARG A 22 -22.18 -43.31 40.96
C ARG A 22 -22.25 -43.06 39.46
N ILE A 23 -23.24 -43.64 38.76
CA ILE A 23 -23.42 -43.44 37.31
C ILE A 23 -23.95 -42.04 37.05
N VAL A 24 -24.93 -41.58 37.83
CA VAL A 24 -25.50 -40.23 37.72
C VAL A 24 -24.44 -39.15 37.97
N LEU A 25 -23.66 -39.29 39.05
CA LEU A 25 -22.58 -38.35 39.37
C LEU A 25 -21.48 -38.33 38.30
N THR A 26 -21.04 -39.50 37.83
CA THR A 26 -20.00 -39.59 36.78
C THR A 26 -20.48 -38.96 35.48
N THR A 27 -21.75 -39.16 35.11
CA THR A 27 -22.36 -38.59 33.91
C THR A 27 -22.51 -37.07 34.01
N LEU A 28 -22.90 -36.55 35.18
CA LEU A 28 -22.97 -35.11 35.45
C LEU A 28 -21.58 -34.45 35.36
N VAL A 29 -20.55 -35.07 35.91
CA VAL A 29 -19.18 -34.56 35.85
C VAL A 29 -18.66 -34.55 34.42
N LEU A 30 -18.91 -35.62 33.64
CA LEU A 30 -18.58 -35.69 32.22
C LEU A 30 -19.33 -34.63 31.40
N ALA A 31 -20.63 -34.44 31.66
CA ALA A 31 -21.43 -33.41 30.99
C ALA A 31 -20.92 -32.00 31.31
N ALA A 32 -20.57 -31.74 32.58
CA ALA A 32 -20.01 -30.46 33.01
C ALA A 32 -18.64 -30.19 32.39
N THR A 33 -17.74 -31.18 32.36
CA THR A 33 -16.41 -31.02 31.74
C THR A 33 -16.50 -30.84 30.23
N LEU A 34 -17.39 -31.56 29.53
CA LEU A 34 -17.65 -31.35 28.11
C LEU A 34 -18.25 -29.96 27.83
N PHE A 35 -19.20 -29.51 28.64
CA PHE A 35 -19.84 -28.20 28.47
C PHE A 35 -18.85 -27.04 28.68
N VAL A 36 -18.11 -27.06 29.80
CA VAL A 36 -17.12 -26.01 30.11
C VAL A 36 -15.97 -26.05 29.11
N GLY A 37 -15.49 -27.25 28.75
CA GLY A 37 -14.44 -27.43 27.74
C GLY A 37 -14.86 -26.88 26.38
N ASN A 38 -16.08 -27.19 25.91
CA ASN A 38 -16.57 -26.68 24.64
C ASN A 38 -16.75 -25.15 24.66
N LYS A 39 -17.32 -24.59 25.74
CA LYS A 39 -17.51 -23.14 25.87
C LYS A 39 -16.18 -22.37 25.91
N TYR A 40 -15.17 -22.92 26.59
CA TYR A 40 -13.84 -22.32 26.64
C TYR A 40 -13.15 -22.33 25.27
N ILE A 41 -13.22 -23.46 24.55
CA ILE A 41 -12.67 -23.58 23.19
C ILE A 41 -13.35 -22.60 22.23
N ASP A 42 -14.68 -22.47 22.30
CA ASP A 42 -15.43 -21.54 21.45
C ASP A 42 -15.08 -20.07 21.77
N TYR A 43 -14.89 -19.71 23.05
CA TYR A 43 -14.47 -18.35 23.44
C TYR A 43 -13.07 -18.00 22.92
N VAL A 44 -12.10 -18.90 23.09
CA VAL A 44 -10.72 -18.69 22.60
C VAL A 44 -10.73 -18.58 21.07
N ALA A 45 -11.48 -19.44 20.38
CA ALA A 45 -11.62 -19.37 18.93
C ALA A 45 -12.27 -18.06 18.45
N ASP A 46 -13.31 -17.56 19.13
CA ASP A 46 -13.94 -16.28 18.78
C ASP A 46 -12.94 -15.12 18.98
N ARG A 47 -12.26 -15.08 20.13
CA ARG A 47 -11.25 -14.04 20.42
C ARG A 47 -10.12 -14.04 19.38
N ASP A 48 -9.54 -15.20 19.11
CA ASP A 48 -8.43 -15.32 18.15
C ASP A 48 -8.90 -15.00 16.72
N SER A 49 -10.14 -15.34 16.37
CA SER A 49 -10.73 -14.96 15.08
C SER A 49 -10.94 -13.44 14.93
N ARG A 50 -11.33 -12.74 16.01
CA ARG A 50 -11.45 -11.28 16.01
C ARG A 50 -10.10 -10.60 15.86
N ILE A 51 -9.10 -11.06 16.59
CA ILE A 51 -7.72 -10.53 16.48
C ILE A 51 -7.20 -10.75 15.06
N ALA A 52 -7.38 -11.95 14.50
CA ALA A 52 -6.99 -12.26 13.13
C ALA A 52 -7.74 -11.39 12.09
N ASN A 53 -9.05 -11.16 12.28
CA ASN A 53 -9.83 -10.32 11.39
C ASN A 53 -9.41 -8.85 11.44
N VAL A 54 -9.10 -8.32 12.62
CA VAL A 54 -8.60 -6.95 12.77
C VAL A 54 -7.22 -6.80 12.14
N ALA A 55 -6.31 -7.77 12.38
CA ALA A 55 -5.00 -7.77 11.75
C ALA A 55 -5.10 -7.88 10.21
N ALA A 56 -6.00 -8.72 9.70
CA ALA A 56 -6.26 -8.84 8.26
C ALA A 56 -6.82 -7.54 7.66
N GLN A 57 -7.76 -6.87 8.35
CA GLN A 57 -8.29 -5.58 7.90
C GLN A 57 -7.21 -4.49 7.89
N GLN A 58 -6.36 -4.43 8.92
CA GLN A 58 -5.26 -3.46 8.96
C GLN A 58 -4.24 -3.72 7.84
N ALA A 59 -3.88 -4.98 7.59
CA ALA A 59 -3.01 -5.36 6.49
C ALA A 59 -3.61 -4.97 5.13
N GLN A 60 -4.91 -5.22 4.94
CA GLN A 60 -5.61 -4.90 3.69
C GLN A 60 -5.75 -3.38 3.47
N ALA A 61 -6.00 -2.61 4.54
CA ALA A 61 -6.02 -1.16 4.49
C ALA A 61 -4.64 -0.58 4.14
N ALA A 62 -3.57 -1.08 4.78
CA ALA A 62 -2.19 -0.70 4.48
C ALA A 62 -1.81 -1.03 3.03
N GLN A 63 -2.23 -2.20 2.53
CA GLN A 63 -2.00 -2.62 1.15
C GLN A 63 -2.72 -1.70 0.15
N THR A 64 -3.97 -1.32 0.45
CA THR A 64 -4.74 -0.40 -0.40
C THR A 64 -4.13 1.01 -0.40
N ALA A 65 -3.71 1.51 0.76
CA ALA A 65 -3.03 2.80 0.88
C ALA A 65 -1.70 2.82 0.11
N ALA A 66 -0.91 1.73 0.18
CA ALA A 66 0.33 1.59 -0.59
C ALA A 66 0.06 1.59 -2.11
N GLN A 67 -0.99 0.91 -2.58
CA GLN A 67 -1.37 0.90 -3.99
C GLN A 67 -1.83 2.30 -4.46
N GLN A 68 -2.60 3.02 -3.66
CA GLN A 68 -3.01 4.40 -3.98
C GLN A 68 -1.81 5.34 -4.03
N ALA A 69 -0.90 5.26 -3.05
CA ALA A 69 0.33 6.05 -3.05
C ALA A 69 1.19 5.79 -4.30
N ALA A 70 1.30 4.51 -4.72
CA ALA A 70 2.00 4.15 -5.94
C ALA A 70 1.36 4.77 -7.21
N GLN A 71 0.03 4.79 -7.31
CA GLN A 71 -0.67 5.40 -8.44
C GLN A 71 -0.50 6.92 -8.48
N VAL A 72 -0.65 7.60 -7.34
CA VAL A 72 -0.44 9.06 -7.23
C VAL A 72 0.99 9.42 -7.60
N TYR A 73 1.95 8.61 -7.17
CA TYR A 73 3.36 8.79 -7.52
C TYR A 73 3.60 8.63 -9.02
N GLN A 74 3.05 7.60 -9.67
CA GLN A 74 3.12 7.43 -11.12
C GLN A 74 2.53 8.60 -11.90
N GLN A 75 1.36 9.10 -11.49
CA GLN A 75 0.74 10.27 -12.13
C GLN A 75 1.62 11.52 -11.99
N THR A 76 2.21 11.72 -10.81
CA THR A 76 3.11 12.86 -10.57
C THR A 76 4.33 12.81 -11.48
N ILE A 77 4.91 11.62 -11.70
CA ILE A 77 6.03 11.43 -12.63
C ILE A 77 5.62 11.79 -14.05
N GLN A 78 4.49 11.28 -14.54
CA GLN A 78 4.00 11.57 -15.90
C GLN A 78 3.77 13.08 -16.10
N GLN A 79 3.21 13.76 -15.09
CA GLN A 79 3.05 15.21 -15.13
C GLN A 79 4.39 15.95 -15.20
N GLN A 80 5.40 15.50 -14.46
CA GLN A 80 6.74 16.12 -14.53
C GLN A 80 7.41 15.88 -15.89
N GLN A 81 7.29 14.67 -16.46
CA GLN A 81 7.79 14.37 -17.80
C GLN A 81 7.16 15.29 -18.86
N ALA A 82 5.85 15.52 -18.79
CA ALA A 82 5.14 16.42 -19.69
C ALA A 82 5.64 17.88 -19.54
N LYS A 83 5.91 18.34 -18.32
CA LYS A 83 6.51 19.66 -18.11
C LYS A 83 7.91 19.77 -18.73
N ILE A 84 8.74 18.73 -18.56
CA ILE A 84 10.08 18.68 -19.14
C ILE A 84 10.02 18.76 -20.68
N SER A 85 9.10 18.03 -21.32
CA SER A 85 8.99 18.07 -22.79
C SER A 85 8.53 19.44 -23.31
N VAL A 86 7.61 20.11 -22.61
CA VAL A 86 7.20 21.48 -22.92
C VAL A 86 8.37 22.45 -22.80
N LEU A 87 9.15 22.36 -21.73
CA LEU A 87 10.35 23.19 -21.54
C LEU A 87 11.37 22.99 -22.67
N ILE A 88 11.61 21.74 -23.10
CA ILE A 88 12.49 21.44 -24.25
C ILE A 88 11.95 22.07 -25.54
N ALA A 89 10.64 21.98 -25.79
CA ALA A 89 10.02 22.60 -26.95
C ALA A 89 10.17 24.14 -26.94
N GLU A 90 9.95 24.77 -25.78
CA GLU A 90 10.17 26.21 -25.60
C GLU A 90 11.63 26.61 -25.84
N ILE A 91 12.59 25.83 -25.35
CA ILE A 91 14.03 26.07 -25.59
C ILE A 91 14.33 26.03 -27.09
N ASN A 92 13.83 25.01 -27.80
CA ASN A 92 14.02 24.89 -29.25
C ASN A 92 13.38 26.05 -30.01
N GLN A 93 12.20 26.49 -29.59
CA GLN A 93 11.52 27.67 -30.15
C GLN A 93 12.34 28.94 -29.94
N ARG A 94 12.84 29.18 -28.71
CA ARG A 94 13.71 30.32 -28.39
C ARG A 94 15.01 30.29 -29.21
N ASN A 95 15.63 29.13 -29.39
CA ASN A 95 16.82 28.98 -30.23
C ASN A 95 16.54 29.30 -31.69
N SER A 96 15.41 28.84 -32.24
CA SER A 96 15.03 29.15 -33.62
C SER A 96 14.77 30.65 -33.80
N ALA A 97 14.05 31.28 -32.87
CA ALA A 97 13.82 32.72 -32.86
C ALA A 97 15.14 33.52 -32.76
N LEU A 98 16.10 33.06 -31.94
CA LEU A 98 17.42 33.67 -31.83
C LEU A 98 18.18 33.62 -33.16
N ILE A 99 18.16 32.48 -33.87
CA ILE A 99 18.80 32.35 -35.18
C ILE A 99 18.17 33.33 -36.19
N GLN A 100 16.85 33.46 -36.18
CA GLN A 100 16.14 34.42 -37.03
C GLN A 100 16.48 35.87 -36.68
N GLN A 101 16.54 36.22 -35.38
CA GLN A 101 16.96 37.55 -34.94
C GLN A 101 18.41 37.84 -35.34
N GLN A 102 19.33 36.88 -35.19
CA GLN A 102 20.72 37.04 -35.65
C GLN A 102 20.80 37.26 -37.16
N ALA A 103 19.98 36.56 -37.96
CA ALA A 103 19.90 36.77 -39.40
C ALA A 103 19.35 38.15 -39.75
N GLN A 104 18.32 38.63 -39.05
CA GLN A 104 17.76 39.97 -39.23
C GLN A 104 18.78 41.06 -38.87
N ILE A 105 19.49 40.94 -37.74
CA ILE A 105 20.49 41.92 -37.29
C ILE A 105 21.60 42.08 -38.33
N LYS A 106 22.00 41.02 -39.03
CA LYS A 106 23.03 41.09 -40.09
C LYS A 106 22.65 41.99 -41.26
N THR A 107 21.36 42.16 -41.54
CA THR A 107 20.87 42.93 -42.69
C THR A 107 20.09 44.19 -42.29
N ALA A 108 19.83 44.37 -41.00
CA ALA A 108 19.06 45.49 -40.49
C ALA A 108 19.84 46.82 -40.63
N PRO A 109 19.14 47.95 -40.83
CA PRO A 109 19.75 49.27 -40.75
C PRO A 109 20.49 49.48 -39.43
N LEU A 110 21.63 50.17 -39.47
CA LEU A 110 22.45 50.43 -38.28
C LEU A 110 21.68 51.13 -37.15
N THR A 111 20.69 51.97 -37.48
CA THR A 111 19.80 52.60 -36.49
C THR A 111 18.97 51.59 -35.71
N ASP A 112 18.49 50.53 -36.37
CA ASP A 112 17.68 49.49 -35.74
C ASP A 112 18.54 48.57 -34.89
N VAL A 113 19.74 48.22 -35.38
CA VAL A 113 20.75 47.47 -34.62
C VAL A 113 21.16 48.24 -33.37
N ALA A 114 21.40 49.56 -33.48
CA ALA A 114 21.73 50.41 -32.34
C ALA A 114 20.62 50.38 -31.27
N LYS A 115 19.36 50.55 -31.69
CA LYS A 115 18.21 50.55 -30.80
C LYS A 115 18.02 49.19 -30.10
N GLN A 116 18.16 48.08 -30.82
CA GLN A 116 18.09 46.74 -30.24
C GLN A 116 19.22 46.48 -29.24
N TRP A 117 20.45 46.87 -29.58
CA TRP A 117 21.59 46.75 -28.67
C TRP A 117 21.34 47.55 -27.40
N GLN A 118 20.87 48.80 -27.52
CA GLN A 118 20.51 49.66 -26.40
C GLN A 118 19.46 49.04 -25.47
N GLN A 119 18.44 48.41 -26.05
CA GLN A 119 17.42 47.68 -25.30
C GLN A 119 18.00 46.48 -24.56
N GLN A 120 18.93 45.72 -25.16
CA GLN A 120 19.51 44.53 -24.53
C GLN A 120 20.45 44.85 -23.36
N ILE A 121 21.14 46.00 -23.39
CA ILE A 121 22.07 46.40 -22.32
C ILE A 121 21.44 47.36 -21.29
N GLY A 122 20.21 47.81 -21.52
CA GLY A 122 19.46 48.69 -20.61
C GLY A 122 20.08 50.08 -20.44
N GLY A 123 20.65 50.67 -21.50
CA GLY A 123 21.40 51.93 -21.45
C GLY A 123 21.08 52.88 -22.59
N GLU A 124 20.07 53.74 -22.41
CA GLU A 124 19.76 54.80 -23.38
C GLU A 124 20.95 55.75 -23.57
N GLY A 125 21.25 56.10 -24.83
CA GLY A 125 22.37 56.97 -25.21
C GLY A 125 23.73 56.26 -25.40
N ASP A 126 23.92 55.03 -24.91
CA ASP A 126 25.22 54.35 -24.95
C ASP A 126 25.66 53.82 -26.32
N ILE A 127 24.71 53.63 -27.25
CA ILE A 127 24.95 53.24 -28.64
C ILE A 127 24.56 54.41 -29.52
N THR A 128 25.48 54.85 -30.38
CA THR A 128 25.24 55.96 -31.33
C THR A 128 25.68 55.59 -32.73
N ASN A 129 24.93 56.04 -33.74
CA ASN A 129 25.28 55.83 -35.13
C ASN A 129 26.21 56.96 -35.61
N THR A 130 27.37 56.61 -36.17
CA THR A 130 28.39 57.56 -36.65
C THR A 130 28.38 57.76 -38.17
N GLY A 131 27.36 57.24 -38.86
CA GLY A 131 27.22 57.31 -40.32
C GLY A 131 28.05 56.26 -41.08
N VAL A 132 29.17 55.82 -40.49
CA VAL A 132 30.04 54.74 -41.02
C VAL A 132 29.95 53.46 -40.18
N GLY A 133 29.28 53.51 -39.03
CA GLY A 133 29.15 52.39 -38.09
C GLY A 133 28.44 52.77 -36.79
N LEU A 134 28.68 51.97 -35.75
CA LEU A 134 28.17 52.22 -34.40
C LEU A 134 29.33 52.55 -33.46
N SER A 135 29.13 53.58 -32.63
CA SER A 135 29.98 53.91 -31.50
C SER A 135 29.30 53.48 -30.21
N VAL A 136 30.11 52.99 -29.28
CA VAL A 136 29.70 52.48 -27.97
C VAL A 136 30.41 53.28 -26.89
N SER A 137 29.69 53.75 -25.88
CA SER A 137 30.29 54.38 -24.70
C SER A 137 31.03 53.35 -23.83
N ASP A 138 31.95 53.80 -22.96
CA ASP A 138 32.65 52.90 -22.03
C ASP A 138 31.67 52.14 -21.12
N SER A 139 30.61 52.80 -20.64
CA SER A 139 29.53 52.16 -19.87
C SER A 139 28.76 51.12 -20.68
N GLY A 140 28.45 51.42 -21.94
CA GLY A 140 27.78 50.49 -22.85
C GLY A 140 28.63 49.27 -23.18
N ALA A 141 29.94 49.48 -23.40
CA ALA A 141 30.92 48.42 -23.65
C ALA A 141 31.01 47.45 -22.47
N ARG A 142 31.20 47.98 -21.24
CA ARG A 142 31.31 47.17 -20.03
C ARG A 142 30.04 46.36 -19.76
N ARG A 143 28.86 46.95 -19.96
CA ARG A 143 27.58 46.22 -19.83
C ARG A 143 27.42 45.13 -20.87
N THR A 144 27.78 45.42 -22.12
CA THR A 144 27.76 44.42 -23.20
C THR A 144 28.65 43.24 -22.84
N VAL A 145 29.88 43.49 -22.40
CA VAL A 145 30.82 42.44 -21.98
C VAL A 145 30.28 41.67 -20.78
N SER A 146 29.72 42.35 -19.78
CA SER A 146 29.09 41.69 -18.62
C SER A 146 27.99 40.72 -19.03
N ASN A 147 27.05 41.16 -19.87
CA ASN A 147 25.95 40.33 -20.36
C ASN A 147 26.46 39.14 -21.21
N LEU A 148 27.51 39.35 -22.01
CA LEU A 148 28.12 38.28 -22.80
C LEU A 148 28.85 37.24 -21.94
N LEU A 149 29.42 37.65 -20.80
CA LEU A 149 30.08 36.74 -19.86
C LEU A 149 29.08 35.91 -19.04
N GLU A 150 27.84 36.36 -18.88
CA GLU A 150 26.77 35.59 -18.25
C GLU A 150 26.26 34.44 -19.14
N LEU A 151 26.32 34.58 -20.47
CA LEU A 151 25.82 33.58 -21.43
C LEU A 151 26.45 32.18 -21.25
N PRO A 152 27.79 32.03 -21.14
CA PRO A 152 28.41 30.73 -20.85
C PRO A 152 27.92 30.10 -19.56
N VAL A 153 27.72 30.89 -18.51
CA VAL A 153 27.24 30.42 -17.20
C VAL A 153 25.81 29.91 -17.32
N VAL A 154 24.92 30.68 -17.95
CA VAL A 154 23.53 30.28 -18.20
C VAL A 154 23.47 29.01 -19.05
N LYS A 155 24.33 28.89 -20.07
CA LYS A 155 24.41 27.69 -20.91
C LYS A 155 24.90 26.46 -20.14
N SER A 156 25.90 26.62 -19.27
CA SER A 156 26.39 25.54 -18.41
C SER A 156 25.31 25.09 -17.42
N ASN A 157 24.64 26.05 -16.76
CA ASN A 157 23.55 25.76 -15.84
C ASN A 157 22.42 24.99 -16.54
N LEU A 158 22.07 25.35 -17.78
CA LEU A 158 21.04 24.66 -18.56
C LEU A 158 21.45 23.21 -18.92
N ASP A 159 22.72 22.99 -19.27
CA ASP A 159 23.24 21.65 -19.56
C ASP A 159 23.25 20.77 -18.30
N ASP A 160 23.66 21.33 -17.17
CA ASP A 160 23.64 20.65 -15.87
C ASP A 160 22.21 20.34 -15.41
N GLU A 161 21.27 21.28 -15.55
CA GLU A 161 19.85 21.04 -15.30
C GLU A 161 19.28 19.93 -16.19
N THR A 162 19.67 19.90 -17.47
CA THR A 162 19.25 18.84 -18.41
C THR A 162 19.78 17.48 -17.99
N LYS A 163 21.06 17.39 -17.58
CA LYS A 163 21.65 16.16 -17.05
C LYS A 163 20.97 15.69 -15.77
N ILE A 164 20.67 16.61 -14.85
CA ILE A 164 19.94 16.32 -13.61
C ILE A 164 18.54 15.81 -13.93
N ALA A 165 17.83 16.45 -14.86
CA ALA A 165 16.49 16.02 -15.27
C ALA A 165 16.50 14.60 -15.85
N ASN A 166 17.45 14.30 -16.76
CA ASN A 166 17.59 12.97 -17.34
C ASN A 166 17.96 11.91 -16.29
N SER A 167 18.90 12.21 -15.38
CA SER A 167 19.28 11.30 -14.30
C SER A 167 18.11 11.02 -13.36
N LYS A 168 17.34 12.05 -13.00
CA LYS A 168 16.11 11.89 -12.22
C LYS A 168 15.12 11.00 -12.95
N GLN A 169 14.94 11.17 -14.26
CA GLN A 169 14.03 10.32 -15.04
C GLN A 169 14.42 8.85 -14.98
N THR A 170 15.71 8.52 -15.17
CA THR A 170 16.19 7.14 -15.06
C THR A 170 15.96 6.54 -13.66
N GLN A 171 16.20 7.33 -12.60
CA GLN A 171 15.93 6.89 -11.23
C GLN A 171 14.44 6.67 -10.98
N LEU A 172 13.58 7.50 -11.57
CA LEU A 172 12.13 7.36 -11.48
C LEU A 172 11.62 6.11 -12.21
N ASP A 173 12.16 5.79 -13.38
CA ASP A 173 11.79 4.58 -14.12
C ASP A 173 12.21 3.30 -13.38
N ALA A 174 13.40 3.32 -12.76
CA ALA A 174 13.86 2.25 -11.89
C ALA A 174 12.95 2.07 -10.67
N ALA A 175 12.59 3.17 -10.00
CA ALA A 175 11.68 3.14 -8.85
C ALA A 175 10.28 2.60 -9.23
N ASN A 176 9.73 3.01 -10.38
CA ASN A 176 8.44 2.51 -10.88
C ASN A 176 8.46 1.00 -11.12
N THR A 177 9.58 0.48 -11.62
CA THR A 177 9.78 -0.96 -11.82
C THR A 177 9.79 -1.70 -10.48
N SER A 178 10.54 -1.19 -9.50
CA SER A 178 10.59 -1.77 -8.15
C SER A 178 9.23 -1.75 -7.45
N ILE A 179 8.48 -0.64 -7.55
CA ILE A 179 7.12 -0.52 -6.99
C ILE A 179 6.18 -1.55 -7.62
N SER A 180 6.25 -1.73 -8.94
CA SER A 180 5.43 -2.71 -9.65
C SER A 180 5.74 -4.14 -9.20
N ALA A 181 7.03 -4.46 -9.01
CA ALA A 181 7.48 -5.74 -8.49
C ALA A 181 7.00 -5.98 -7.04
N LEU A 182 7.14 -4.98 -6.15
CA LEU A 182 6.64 -5.06 -4.77
C LEU A 182 5.13 -5.27 -4.73
N ASN A 183 4.36 -4.56 -5.57
CA ASN A 183 2.92 -4.73 -5.65
C ASN A 183 2.52 -6.14 -6.11
N ALA A 184 3.27 -6.74 -7.03
CA ALA A 184 3.04 -8.12 -7.46
C ALA A 184 3.35 -9.12 -6.33
N GLN A 185 4.46 -8.93 -5.61
CA GLN A 185 4.84 -9.76 -4.47
C GLN A 185 3.81 -9.68 -3.34
N VAL A 186 3.39 -8.47 -3.00
CA VAL A 186 2.38 -8.21 -1.97
C VAL A 186 1.03 -8.87 -2.29
N LYS A 187 0.64 -8.94 -3.58
CA LYS A 187 -0.54 -9.71 -4.02
C LYS A 187 -0.35 -11.22 -3.89
N ALA A 188 0.84 -11.72 -4.22
CA ALA A 188 1.17 -13.15 -4.09
C ALA A 188 1.17 -13.59 -2.61
N ASP A 189 1.74 -12.78 -1.73
CA ASP A 189 1.80 -13.04 -0.29
C ASP A 189 0.40 -13.02 0.35
N ASP A 190 -0.49 -12.10 -0.07
CA ASP A 190 -1.90 -12.08 0.37
C ASP A 190 -2.64 -13.34 -0.07
N ALA A 191 -2.44 -13.80 -1.31
CA ALA A 191 -3.02 -15.04 -1.80
C ALA A 191 -2.51 -16.26 -1.02
N ALA A 192 -1.21 -16.32 -0.71
CA ALA A 192 -0.61 -17.38 0.09
C ALA A 192 -1.16 -17.39 1.54
N CYS A 193 -1.29 -16.21 2.16
CA CYS A 193 -1.87 -16.07 3.50
C CYS A 193 -3.33 -16.58 3.53
N LYS A 194 -4.15 -16.18 2.55
CA LYS A 194 -5.54 -16.65 2.41
C LYS A 194 -5.61 -18.17 2.26
N ALA A 195 -4.69 -18.77 1.48
CA ALA A 195 -4.63 -20.22 1.32
C ALA A 195 -4.28 -20.93 2.64
N GLN A 196 -3.31 -20.43 3.40
CA GLN A 196 -2.96 -20.99 4.72
C GLN A 196 -4.14 -20.88 5.71
N ILE A 197 -4.84 -19.75 5.75
CA ILE A 197 -6.03 -19.58 6.60
C ILE A 197 -7.11 -20.60 6.21
N ALA A 198 -7.34 -20.80 4.91
CA ALA A 198 -8.31 -21.79 4.43
C ALA A 198 -7.90 -23.22 4.83
N GLN A 199 -6.61 -23.56 4.74
CA GLN A 199 -6.09 -24.84 5.18
C GLN A 199 -6.26 -25.05 6.69
N VAL A 200 -5.89 -24.09 7.53
CA VAL A 200 -6.06 -24.16 8.99
C VAL A 200 -7.55 -24.31 9.35
N LYS A 201 -8.45 -23.60 8.66
CA LYS A 201 -9.91 -23.78 8.82
C LYS A 201 -10.36 -25.19 8.43
N ALA A 202 -9.82 -25.76 7.36
CA ALA A 202 -10.15 -27.13 6.93
C ALA A 202 -9.66 -28.18 7.93
N GLU A 203 -8.43 -28.05 8.43
CA GLU A 203 -7.85 -28.92 9.45
C GLU A 203 -8.62 -28.83 10.77
N SER A 204 -9.01 -27.63 11.19
CA SER A 204 -9.86 -27.40 12.36
C SER A 204 -11.22 -28.09 12.22
N ARG A 205 -11.89 -27.98 11.07
CA ARG A 205 -13.15 -28.68 10.79
C ARG A 205 -12.98 -30.21 10.87
N LYS A 206 -11.87 -30.74 10.33
CA LYS A 206 -11.54 -32.18 10.38
C LYS A 206 -11.34 -32.64 11.83
N SER A 207 -10.63 -31.86 12.64
CA SER A 207 -10.42 -32.15 14.07
C SER A 207 -11.73 -32.14 14.86
N LYS A 208 -12.59 -31.12 14.67
CA LYS A 208 -13.92 -31.05 15.31
C LYS A 208 -14.79 -32.26 14.94
N ARG A 209 -14.77 -32.68 13.68
CA ARG A 209 -15.49 -33.89 13.23
C ARG A 209 -14.97 -35.16 13.91
N ASN A 210 -13.65 -35.32 14.04
CA ASN A 210 -13.07 -36.47 14.71
C ASN A 210 -13.44 -36.52 16.19
N TRP A 211 -13.45 -35.37 16.87
CA TRP A 211 -13.92 -35.27 18.25
C TRP A 211 -15.41 -35.57 18.40
N PHE A 212 -16.24 -35.13 17.46
CA PHE A 212 -17.68 -35.49 17.44
C PHE A 212 -17.89 -37.00 17.27
N ILE A 213 -17.15 -37.64 16.35
CA ILE A 213 -17.22 -39.09 16.14
C ILE A 213 -16.71 -39.83 17.39
N ALA A 214 -15.57 -39.43 17.95
CA ALA A 214 -15.03 -40.03 19.17
C ALA A 214 -16.00 -39.90 20.34
N GLY A 215 -16.62 -38.73 20.53
CA GLY A 215 -17.65 -38.52 21.54
C GLY A 215 -18.88 -39.41 21.32
N THR A 216 -19.30 -39.60 20.07
CA THR A 216 -20.43 -40.51 19.73
C THR A 216 -20.09 -41.97 20.03
N VAL A 217 -18.86 -42.41 19.72
CA VAL A 217 -18.39 -43.78 20.01
C VAL A 217 -18.26 -44.02 21.51
N ILE A 218 -17.65 -43.09 22.25
CA ILE A 218 -17.51 -43.18 23.70
C ILE A 218 -18.90 -43.16 24.36
N GLY A 219 -19.82 -42.31 23.91
CA GLY A 219 -21.20 -42.29 24.39
C GLY A 219 -21.93 -43.61 24.10
N GLY A 220 -21.70 -44.22 22.93
CA GLY A 220 -22.22 -45.54 22.58
C GLY A 220 -21.67 -46.65 23.47
N LEU A 221 -20.37 -46.65 23.76
CA LEU A 221 -19.73 -47.62 24.67
C LEU A 221 -20.19 -47.45 26.11
N ALA A 222 -20.33 -46.21 26.58
CA ALA A 222 -20.88 -45.92 27.89
C ALA A 222 -22.34 -46.43 27.99
N ARG A 223 -23.15 -46.22 26.94
CA ARG A 223 -24.52 -46.76 26.88
C ARG A 223 -24.55 -48.29 26.87
N ALA A 224 -23.65 -48.94 26.14
CA ALA A 224 -23.53 -50.39 26.09
C ALA A 224 -23.10 -50.99 27.44
N LEU A 225 -22.16 -50.34 28.14
CA LEU A 225 -21.74 -50.73 29.48
C LEU A 225 -22.86 -50.54 30.51
N VAL A 226 -23.65 -49.47 30.41
CA VAL A 226 -24.83 -49.27 31.25
C VAL A 226 -25.89 -50.35 30.97
N HIS A 227 -26.17 -50.68 29.71
CA HIS A 227 -27.04 -51.82 29.34
C HIS A 227 -26.53 -53.14 29.96
N ALA A 228 -25.23 -53.42 29.84
CA ALA A 228 -24.61 -54.65 30.34
C ALA A 228 -24.61 -54.74 31.88
N TYR A 229 -24.50 -53.61 32.59
CA TYR A 229 -24.44 -53.57 34.06
C TYR A 229 -25.83 -53.53 34.71
N VAL A 230 -26.82 -52.94 34.04
CA VAL A 230 -28.18 -52.75 34.58
C VAL A 230 -29.17 -53.80 34.05
N GLY A 231 -28.82 -54.57 33.02
CA GLY A 231 -29.60 -55.75 32.59
C GLY A 231 -30.96 -55.42 31.96
N ILE A 232 -31.08 -54.24 31.36
CA ILE A 232 -32.09 -53.90 30.34
C ILE A 232 -31.29 -53.60 29.09
#